data_AF-W1WFZ9-F1
#
_entry.id   AF-W1WFZ9-F1
#
_cell.length_a   1.000
_cell.length_b   1.000
_cell.length_c   1.000
_cell.angle_alpha   90.00
_cell.angle_beta   90.00
_cell.angle_gamma   90.00
#
_symmetry.space_group_name_H-M   'P 1'
#
loop_
_entity.id
_entity.type
_entity.pdbx_description
1 polymer ?
#
loop_
_entity_poly.entity_id
_entity_poly.type
_entity_poly.pdbx_seq_one_letter_code
_entity_poly.pdbx_strand_id
1 'polypeptide(L)'
;YRYVLVVIAAIIGLFAYFIQPLAGSLKQGLDLQGGTHIVLEAEDSATGQADNDAVERAKQILERRINEMGLSEPLVQREGARRIIIELPGVKDPDEAIKRIGKTAVLEFKNDQGQTVMTGDDLKDAKEELGQNKQ
;
A
#
# COMPACT_ATOMS: atom_id res chain seq x y z
N TYR A 1 8.47 -53.71 -23.45
CA TYR A 1 9.16 -52.87 -22.45
C TYR A 1 9.59 -51.50 -23.00
N ARG A 2 10.35 -51.42 -24.11
CA ARG A 2 10.82 -50.13 -24.66
C ARG A 2 9.70 -49.13 -25.01
N TYR A 3 8.63 -49.59 -25.65
CA TYR A 3 7.47 -48.74 -25.99
C TYR A 3 6.67 -48.28 -24.76
N VAL A 4 6.58 -49.11 -23.73
CA VAL A 4 5.86 -48.79 -22.49
C VAL A 4 6.54 -47.63 -21.75
N LEU A 5 7.88 -47.62 -21.71
CA LEU A 5 8.65 -46.54 -21.10
C LEU A 5 8.47 -45.20 -21.85
N VAL A 6 8.38 -45.24 -23.19
CA VAL A 6 8.15 -44.04 -24.00
C VAL A 6 6.75 -43.46 -23.75
N VAL A 7 5.74 -44.31 -23.63
CA VAL A 7 4.36 -43.88 -23.35
C VAL A 7 4.25 -43.26 -21.94
N ILE A 8 4.90 -43.85 -20.94
CA ILE A 8 4.94 -43.30 -19.58
C ILE A 8 5.62 -41.92 -19.56
N ALA A 9 6.76 -41.78 -20.23
CA ALA A 9 7.48 -40.50 -20.31
C ALA A 9 6.65 -39.41 -21.02
N ALA A 10 5.91 -39.78 -22.09
CA ALA A 10 5.01 -38.88 -22.79
C ALA A 10 3.85 -38.40 -21.90
N ILE A 11 3.25 -39.31 -21.11
CA ILE A 11 2.18 -38.97 -20.17
C ILE A 11 2.69 -38.02 -19.08
N ILE A 12 3.87 -38.29 -18.51
CA ILE A 12 4.48 -37.42 -17.48
C ILE A 12 4.78 -36.03 -18.04
N GLY A 13 5.35 -35.94 -19.25
CA GLY A 13 5.64 -34.66 -19.89
C GLY A 13 4.37 -33.86 -20.18
N LEU A 14 3.32 -34.51 -20.67
CA LEU A 14 2.03 -33.88 -20.96
C LEU A 14 1.31 -33.44 -19.68
N PHE A 15 1.40 -34.23 -18.61
CA PHE A 15 0.88 -33.88 -17.30
C PHE A 15 1.62 -32.68 -16.68
N ALA A 16 2.95 -32.65 -16.77
CA ALA A 16 3.76 -31.53 -16.28
C ALA A 16 3.45 -30.21 -17.03
N TYR A 17 3.26 -30.29 -18.35
CA TYR A 17 2.86 -29.15 -19.18
C TYR A 17 1.50 -28.57 -18.75
N PHE A 18 0.54 -29.44 -18.39
CA PHE A 18 -0.78 -29.02 -17.91
C PHE A 18 -0.79 -28.47 -16.48
N ILE A 19 0.12 -28.92 -15.59
CA ILE A 19 0.20 -28.45 -14.20
C ILE A 19 0.98 -27.14 -14.06
N GLN A 20 2.00 -26.88 -14.89
CA GLN A 20 2.79 -25.65 -14.84
C GLN A 20 1.96 -24.35 -14.74
N PRO A 21 0.87 -24.14 -15.52
CA PRO A 21 0.09 -22.91 -15.43
C PRO A 21 -0.82 -22.80 -14.19
N LEU A 22 -1.08 -23.90 -13.48
CA LEU A 22 -1.88 -23.90 -12.23
C LEU A 22 -1.06 -23.45 -11.02
N ALA A 23 0.24 -23.75 -10.99
CA ALA A 23 1.13 -23.34 -9.91
C ALA A 23 1.41 -21.82 -9.88
N GLY A 24 1.25 -21.13 -11.01
CA GLY A 24 1.60 -19.70 -11.15
C GLY A 24 0.45 -18.71 -10.93
N SER A 25 -0.80 -19.16 -10.79
CA SER A 25 -2.00 -18.29 -10.76
C SER A 25 -2.67 -18.14 -9.40
N LEU A 26 -2.12 -18.75 -8.35
CA LEU A 26 -2.58 -18.55 -6.97
C LEU A 26 -1.99 -17.25 -6.42
N LYS A 27 -2.85 -16.26 -6.15
CA LYS A 27 -2.50 -15.11 -5.29
C LYS A 27 -2.19 -15.65 -3.91
N GLN A 28 -0.92 -15.60 -3.52
CA GLN A 28 -0.46 -16.05 -2.22
C GLN A 28 -0.61 -14.86 -1.24
N GLY A 29 -1.26 -15.06 -0.09
CA GLY A 29 -1.33 -14.04 0.95
C GLY A 29 0.01 -13.87 1.70
N LEU A 30 0.06 -13.00 2.71
CA LEU A 30 1.27 -12.71 3.52
C LEU A 30 2.00 -13.98 4.03
N ASP A 31 1.25 -15.00 4.46
CA ASP A 31 1.78 -16.25 5.01
C ASP A 31 2.40 -17.19 3.94
N LEU A 32 1.99 -17.04 2.68
CA LEU A 32 2.45 -17.90 1.57
C LEU A 32 3.42 -17.18 0.61
N GLN A 33 3.30 -15.86 0.46
CA GLN A 33 4.08 -15.01 -0.46
C GLN A 33 5.19 -14.23 0.28
N GLY A 34 5.10 -14.14 1.62
CA GLY A 34 5.89 -13.23 2.43
C GLY A 34 5.43 -11.77 2.30
N GLY A 35 5.93 -10.91 3.19
CA GLY A 35 5.58 -9.50 3.23
C GLY A 35 5.91 -8.86 4.57
N THR A 36 5.39 -7.66 4.81
CA THR A 36 5.66 -6.88 6.02
C THR A 36 4.38 -6.62 6.80
N HIS A 37 4.42 -6.83 8.12
CA HIS A 37 3.38 -6.41 9.07
C HIS A 37 3.92 -5.24 9.91
N ILE A 38 3.23 -4.11 9.88
CA ILE A 38 3.64 -2.87 10.54
C ILE A 38 2.53 -2.43 11.50
N VAL A 39 2.93 -2.08 12.72
CA VAL A 39 2.03 -1.49 13.72
C VAL A 39 2.48 -0.04 13.95
N LEU A 40 1.59 0.91 13.67
CA LEU A 40 1.79 2.33 13.94
C LEU A 40 0.92 2.73 15.13
N GLU A 41 1.48 3.51 16.05
CA GLU A 41 0.75 4.10 17.18
C GLU A 41 0.74 5.62 17.06
N ALA A 42 -0.45 6.21 17.21
CA ALA A 42 -0.63 7.64 17.15
C ALA A 42 -0.27 8.28 18.49
N GLU A 43 0.72 9.16 18.47
CA GLU A 43 1.14 9.96 19.61
C GLU A 43 0.52 11.37 19.55
N ASP A 44 0.21 11.92 20.71
CA ASP A 44 -0.23 13.30 20.84
C ASP A 44 0.93 14.25 20.45
N SER A 45 0.66 15.28 19.66
CA SER A 45 1.66 16.25 19.24
C SER A 45 1.50 17.57 20.00
N ALA A 46 2.50 18.45 19.91
CA ALA A 46 2.41 19.80 20.47
C ALA A 46 1.27 20.64 19.84
N THR A 47 0.78 20.25 18.65
CA THR A 47 -0.20 20.98 17.84
C THR A 47 -1.58 20.31 17.80
N GLY A 48 -1.75 19.12 18.38
CA GLY A 48 -3.05 18.42 18.37
C GLY A 48 -3.03 17.08 19.10
N GLN A 49 -4.22 16.61 19.49
CA GLN A 49 -4.40 15.30 20.12
C GLN A 49 -4.60 14.22 19.06
N ALA A 50 -4.10 13.01 19.34
CA ALA A 50 -4.40 11.79 18.61
C ALA A 50 -5.81 11.30 18.97
N ASP A 51 -6.82 12.07 18.54
CA ASP A 51 -8.23 11.73 18.68
C ASP A 51 -8.69 10.77 17.57
N ASN A 52 -9.95 10.32 17.66
CA ASN A 52 -10.52 9.35 16.74
C ASN A 52 -10.50 9.84 15.29
N ASP A 53 -10.73 11.14 15.06
CA ASP A 53 -10.83 11.74 13.74
C ASP A 53 -9.44 11.95 13.13
N ALA A 54 -8.44 12.27 13.95
CA ALA A 54 -7.04 12.35 13.55
C ALA A 54 -6.51 10.98 13.12
N VAL A 55 -6.79 9.92 13.89
CA VAL A 55 -6.40 8.55 13.56
C VAL A 55 -7.10 8.07 12.28
N GLU A 56 -8.39 8.37 12.11
CA GLU A 56 -9.13 8.00 10.90
C GLU A 56 -8.59 8.71 9.65
N ARG A 57 -8.29 10.01 9.76
CA ARG A 57 -7.63 10.77 8.68
C ARG A 57 -6.25 10.20 8.34
N ALA A 58 -5.45 9.86 9.36
CA ALA A 58 -4.14 9.23 9.16
C ALA A 58 -4.29 7.89 8.42
N LYS A 59 -5.27 7.06 8.80
CA LYS A 59 -5.59 5.80 8.12
C LYS A 59 -5.86 6.02 6.62
N GLN A 60 -6.71 6.98 6.28
CA GLN A 60 -7.05 7.30 4.89
C GLN A 60 -5.83 7.79 4.09
N ILE A 61 -4.96 8.61 4.70
CA ILE A 61 -3.72 9.08 4.06
C ILE A 61 -2.79 7.90 3.78
N LEU A 62 -2.60 7.01 4.76
CA LEU A 62 -1.75 5.83 4.63
C LEU A 62 -2.29 4.89 3.55
N GLU A 63 -3.60 4.63 3.55
CA GLU A 63 -4.26 3.80 2.55
C GLU A 63 -4.04 4.33 1.13
N ARG A 64 -4.20 5.65 0.91
CA ARG A 64 -3.90 6.27 -0.39
C ARG A 64 -2.44 6.07 -0.81
N ARG A 65 -1.49 6.33 0.10
CA ARG A 65 -0.05 6.16 -0.18
C ARG A 65 0.32 4.72 -0.52
N ILE A 66 -0.32 3.77 0.15
CA ILE A 66 -0.10 2.34 -0.09
C ILE A 66 -0.67 1.90 -1.44
N ASN A 67 -1.85 2.40 -1.80
CA ASN A 67 -2.45 2.14 -3.11
C ASN A 67 -1.58 2.67 -4.26
N GLU A 68 -0.88 3.80 -4.05
CA GLU A 68 0.09 4.34 -5.02
C GLU A 68 1.34 3.46 -5.20
N MET A 69 1.65 2.54 -4.27
CA MET A 69 2.78 1.62 -4.40
C MET A 69 2.52 0.45 -5.36
N GLY A 70 1.28 0.27 -5.82
CA GLY A 70 0.92 -0.81 -6.76
C GLY A 70 1.01 -2.22 -6.17
N LEU A 71 0.91 -2.35 -4.85
CA LEU A 71 0.88 -3.64 -4.16
C LEU A 71 -0.44 -4.37 -4.42
N SER A 72 -0.39 -5.69 -4.50
CA SER A 72 -1.60 -6.52 -4.62
C SER A 72 -2.16 -6.79 -3.22
N GLU A 73 -3.37 -6.30 -2.93
CA GLU A 73 -4.09 -6.60 -1.68
C GLU A 73 -3.43 -6.12 -0.37
N PRO A 74 -3.00 -4.85 -0.28
CA PRO A 74 -2.58 -4.30 1.00
C PRO A 74 -3.76 -4.18 1.98
N LEU A 75 -3.51 -4.41 3.27
CA LEU A 75 -4.49 -4.24 4.33
C LEU A 75 -4.10 -3.07 5.23
N VAL A 76 -5.02 -2.14 5.46
CA VAL A 76 -4.86 -1.03 6.40
C VAL A 76 -6.07 -1.01 7.32
N GLN A 77 -5.85 -1.30 8.59
CA GLN A 77 -6.94 -1.46 9.55
C GLN A 77 -6.60 -0.78 10.88
N ARG A 78 -7.62 -0.27 11.54
CA ARG A 78 -7.47 0.39 12.84
C ARG A 78 -7.63 -0.65 13.96
N GLU A 79 -6.71 -0.65 14.91
CA GLU A 79 -6.78 -1.49 16.10
C GLU A 79 -6.95 -0.63 17.36
N GLY A 80 -8.16 -0.64 17.92
CA GLY A 80 -8.51 0.15 19.09
C GLY A 80 -8.48 1.66 18.82
N ALA A 81 -8.10 2.45 19.84
CA ALA A 81 -8.21 3.90 19.78
C ALA A 81 -7.07 4.59 19.02
N ARG A 82 -5.84 4.08 19.10
CA ARG A 82 -4.65 4.81 18.63
C ARG A 82 -3.73 4.03 17.69
N ARG A 83 -4.04 2.77 17.37
CA ARG A 83 -3.16 1.93 16.53
C ARG A 83 -3.71 1.71 15.14
N ILE A 84 -2.80 1.68 14.16
CA ILE A 84 -3.07 1.35 12.76
C ILE A 84 -2.16 0.18 12.38
N ILE A 85 -2.78 -0.91 11.95
CA ILE A 85 -2.14 -2.13 11.47
C ILE A 85 -2.10 -2.09 9.96
N ILE A 86 -0.91 -2.34 9.41
CA ILE A 86 -0.66 -2.33 7.97
C ILE A 86 -0.01 -3.65 7.58
N GLU A 87 -0.54 -4.29 6.55
CA GLU A 87 0.03 -5.49 5.95
C GLU A 87 0.34 -5.23 4.48
N LEU A 88 1.61 -5.42 4.12
CA LEU A 88 2.15 -5.16 2.79
C LEU A 88 2.69 -6.46 2.20
N PRO A 89 1.87 -7.23 1.46
CA PRO A 89 2.31 -8.45 0.79
C PRO A 89 3.32 -8.13 -0.32
N GLY A 90 4.32 -8.99 -0.47
CA GLY A 90 5.35 -8.84 -1.52
C GLY A 90 6.41 -7.75 -1.27
N VAL A 91 6.28 -6.96 -0.20
CA VAL A 91 7.33 -6.03 0.25
C VAL A 91 8.42 -6.81 1.00
N LYS A 92 9.67 -6.66 0.55
CA LYS A 92 10.84 -7.35 1.12
C LYS A 92 11.57 -6.55 2.19
N ASP A 93 11.45 -5.23 2.15
CA ASP A 93 12.15 -4.30 3.05
C ASP A 93 11.12 -3.43 3.79
N PRO A 94 10.87 -3.74 5.09
CA PRO A 94 9.98 -2.97 5.94
C PRO A 94 10.38 -1.50 6.09
N ASP A 95 11.67 -1.21 6.20
CA ASP A 95 12.17 0.13 6.51
C ASP A 95 11.98 1.06 5.32
N GLU A 96 12.23 0.57 4.10
CA GLU A 96 11.95 1.31 2.87
C GLU A 96 10.45 1.55 2.66
N ALA A 97 9.60 0.58 3.01
CA ALA A 97 8.15 0.78 3.00
C ALA A 97 7.70 1.84 4.00
N ILE A 98 8.15 1.74 5.26
CA ILE A 98 7.86 2.74 6.31
C ILE A 98 8.32 4.13 5.86
N LYS A 99 9.50 4.24 5.26
CA LYS A 99 10.03 5.51 4.77
C LYS A 99 9.19 6.08 3.63
N ARG A 100 8.67 5.26 2.72
CA ARG A 100 7.80 5.71 1.63
C ARG A 100 6.42 6.15 2.14
N ILE A 101 5.79 5.37 3.01
CA ILE A 101 4.44 5.67 3.53
C ILE A 101 4.47 6.73 4.64
N GLY A 102 5.56 6.82 5.41
CA GLY A 102 5.72 7.69 6.57
C GLY A 102 6.37 9.03 6.25
N LYS A 103 6.91 9.24 5.04
CA LYS A 103 7.41 10.55 4.64
C LYS A 103 6.25 11.54 4.60
N THR A 104 6.20 12.47 5.54
CA THR A 104 5.22 13.56 5.52
C THR A 104 5.46 14.38 4.25
N ALA A 105 4.47 14.43 3.36
CA ALA A 105 4.51 15.33 2.22
C ALA A 105 4.31 16.76 2.77
N VAL A 106 5.33 17.60 2.64
CA VAL A 106 5.22 19.03 2.92
C VAL A 106 4.67 19.69 1.67
N LEU A 107 3.52 20.35 1.79
CA LEU A 107 2.97 21.17 0.72
C LEU A 107 3.55 22.58 0.85
N GLU A 108 4.16 23.09 -0.22
CA GLU A 108 4.66 24.45 -0.33
C GLU A 108 4.03 25.14 -1.54
N PHE A 109 3.54 26.36 -1.35
CA PHE A 109 3.15 27.25 -2.44
C PHE A 109 4.30 28.24 -2.66
N LYS A 110 4.83 28.27 -3.89
CA LYS A 110 5.94 29.15 -4.27
C LYS A 110 5.49 30.21 -5.27
N ASN A 111 6.03 31.41 -5.17
CA ASN A 111 5.83 32.45 -6.17
C ASN A 111 6.67 32.18 -7.44
N ASP A 112 6.54 33.05 -8.44
CA ASP A 112 7.30 33.04 -9.69
C ASP A 112 8.84 33.14 -9.49
N GLN A 113 9.27 33.67 -8.36
CA GLN A 113 10.68 33.75 -7.94
C GLN A 113 11.16 32.52 -7.15
N GLY A 114 10.30 31.52 -6.92
CA GLY A 114 10.61 30.29 -6.20
C GLY A 114 10.66 30.42 -4.67
N GLN A 115 10.24 31.55 -4.10
CA GLN A 115 10.10 31.73 -2.66
C GLN A 115 8.80 31.10 -2.15
N THR A 116 8.88 30.32 -1.07
CA THR A 116 7.71 29.77 -0.38
C THR A 116 6.91 30.91 0.24
N VAL A 117 5.68 31.10 -0.23
CA VAL A 117 4.75 32.13 0.25
C VAL A 117 3.72 31.56 1.24
N MET A 118 3.41 30.26 1.14
CA MET A 118 2.49 29.56 2.04
C MET A 118 2.87 28.08 2.15
N THR A 119 2.50 27.45 3.25
CA THR A 119 2.68 26.01 3.49
C THR A 119 1.33 25.31 3.68
N GLY A 120 1.33 23.97 3.62
CA GLY A 120 0.15 23.17 3.91
C GLY A 120 -0.42 23.40 5.30
N ASP A 121 0.41 23.78 6.28
CA ASP A 121 -0.02 24.05 7.65
C ASP A 121 -0.88 25.32 7.76
N ASP A 122 -0.79 26.21 6.76
CA ASP A 122 -1.61 27.42 6.67
C ASP A 122 -3.02 27.14 6.12
N LEU A 123 -3.28 25.93 5.60
CA LEU A 123 -4.57 25.53 5.03
C LEU A 123 -5.52 25.02 6.13
N LYS A 124 -6.67 25.69 6.29
CA LYS A 124 -7.72 25.26 7.24
C LYS A 124 -8.62 24.17 6.67
N ASP A 125 -8.96 24.29 5.38
CA ASP A 125 -9.81 23.36 4.65
C ASP A 125 -9.37 23.33 3.18
N ALA A 126 -9.48 22.17 2.54
CA ALA A 126 -9.31 22.01 1.10
C ALA A 126 -10.47 21.18 0.55
N LYS A 127 -11.20 21.72 -0.41
CA LYS A 127 -12.29 21.03 -1.13
C LYS A 127 -12.04 21.16 -2.61
N GLU A 128 -12.15 20.05 -3.34
CA GLU A 128 -12.14 20.09 -4.80
C GLU A 128 -13.49 20.62 -5.29
N GLU A 129 -13.48 21.81 -5.88
CA GLU A 129 -14.61 22.30 -6.67
C GLU A 129 -14.32 22.04 -8.16
N LEU A 130 -14.96 21.02 -8.72
CA LEU A 130 -15.01 20.83 -10.17
C LEU A 130 -15.93 21.92 -10.73
N GLY A 131 -15.33 23.01 -11.19
CA GLY A 131 -16.05 24.09 -11.87
C GLY A 131 -16.84 23.54 -13.05
N GLN A 132 -18.17 23.55 -12.97
CA GLN A 132 -19.03 23.34 -14.14
C GLN A 132 -18.93 24.55 -15.06
N ASN A 133 -17.83 24.66 -15.80
CA ASN A 133 -17.77 25.60 -16.92
C ASN A 133 -18.44 24.93 -18.12
N LYS A 134 -19.77 24.83 -18.05
CA LYS A 134 -20.62 24.67 -19.24
C LYS A 134 -20.76 26.05 -19.87
N GLN A 135 -19.98 26.30 -20.92
CA GLN A 135 -20.41 27.17 -22.01
C GLN A 135 -20.93 26.28 -23.13
#